data_AF-A0A9P6SL56-F1
#
_entry.id   AF-A0A9P6SL56-F1
#
_cell.length_a   1.000
_cell.length_b   1.000
_cell.length_c   1.000
_cell.angle_alpha   90.00
_cell.angle_beta   90.00
_cell.angle_gamma   90.00
#
_symmetry.space_group_name_H-M   'P 1'
#
loop_
_entity.id
_entity.type
_entity.pdbx_description
1 polymer ?
#
loop_
_entity_poly.entity_id
_entity_poly.type
_entity_poly.pdbx_seq_one_letter_code
_entity_poly.pdbx_strand_id
1 'polypeptide(L)'
;MPMVATRDQTHLKNLGGGTPVPANNFWNMEYMTEMLRLKCPQLQLRFDMKGINSRLTAPKRHFRGARYQKGTFRDMTVSVLQEKQIDLSSVSKSNPVAIGFGDTFLAWDYEKSGELTTIRKELYRTITYNQTLLDISSEILQAPQLRNGFIGVHFRAEADWPQSFGKAKDQLRLYIEEMESLKRKSPTDLRVIYVSCGDQAGIKKFRSRLNKLGYEVHDKLSLLSQDPKTLAKVENMMFDERAIIEYQMLLNADMFLGPVMSSMSSLIAFTRALDKPDDFFPKYIFPGSKKEVGEDGWGLRRVYEQEMPLMRGDEKSRLMVVNGDDIMNYFP
;
A
#
# COMPACT_ATOMS: atom_id res chain seq x y z
N MET A 1 7.02 12.11 19.84
CA MET A 1 6.64 10.96 19.00
C MET A 1 5.69 11.48 17.92
N PRO A 2 5.92 11.15 16.64
CA PRO A 2 5.02 11.60 15.57
C PRO A 2 3.62 11.04 15.77
N MET A 3 2.63 11.83 15.37
CA MET A 3 1.21 11.48 15.44
C MET A 3 0.69 11.19 14.05
N VAL A 4 -0.31 10.31 13.98
CA VAL A 4 -0.91 9.82 12.76
C VAL A 4 -2.39 10.15 12.81
N ALA A 5 -2.88 10.84 11.79
CA ALA A 5 -4.29 11.07 11.63
C ALA A 5 -4.99 9.73 11.35
N THR A 6 -6.02 9.41 12.12
CA THR A 6 -6.81 8.19 11.94
C THR A 6 -8.12 8.49 11.23
N ARG A 7 -8.74 7.45 10.70
CA ARG A 7 -10.08 7.52 10.12
C ARG A 7 -11.12 7.52 11.23
N ASP A 8 -12.25 8.16 10.95
CA ASP A 8 -13.47 7.93 11.71
C ASP A 8 -13.86 6.44 11.58
N GLN A 9 -14.05 5.75 12.70
CA GLN A 9 -14.33 4.31 12.73
C GLN A 9 -15.75 3.95 12.22
N THR A 10 -16.64 4.93 12.17
CA THR A 10 -18.01 4.81 11.66
C THR A 10 -18.14 5.34 10.22
N HIS A 11 -17.31 6.31 9.85
CA HIS A 11 -17.28 6.95 8.54
C HIS A 11 -15.88 6.86 7.93
N LEU A 12 -15.49 5.68 7.44
CA LEU A 12 -14.14 5.39 6.95
C LEU A 12 -13.63 6.32 5.83
N LYS A 13 -14.53 7.03 5.14
CA LYS A 13 -14.20 8.04 4.13
C LYS A 13 -13.66 9.35 4.74
N ASN A 14 -13.93 9.61 6.01
CA ASN A 14 -13.47 10.79 6.72
C ASN A 14 -12.03 10.57 7.21
N LEU A 15 -11.07 10.79 6.30
CA LEU A 15 -9.64 10.77 6.60
C LEU A 15 -9.30 11.94 7.55
N GLY A 16 -8.84 11.63 8.76
CA GLY A 16 -8.55 12.63 9.79
C GLY A 16 -9.73 13.00 10.68
N GLY A 17 -10.87 12.31 10.53
CA GLY A 17 -12.01 12.44 11.44
C GLY A 17 -11.83 11.70 12.76
N GLY A 18 -10.84 10.81 12.86
CA GLY A 18 -10.52 10.09 14.09
C GLY A 18 -9.51 10.83 14.97
N THR A 19 -9.41 10.41 16.24
CA THR A 19 -8.40 10.91 17.17
C THR A 19 -7.01 10.51 16.69
N PRO A 20 -6.08 11.47 16.50
CA PRO A 20 -4.72 11.13 16.13
C PRO A 20 -4.07 10.22 17.17
N VAL A 21 -3.37 9.18 16.72
CA VAL A 21 -2.66 8.23 17.57
C VAL A 21 -1.15 8.36 17.35
N PRO A 22 -0.31 7.93 18.29
CA PRO A 22 1.11 7.79 18.04
C PRO A 22 1.42 6.91 16.83
N ALA A 23 2.48 7.24 16.08
CA ALA A 23 2.90 6.42 14.94
C ALA A 23 3.24 4.98 15.30
N ASN A 24 3.68 4.75 16.55
CA ASN A 24 3.95 3.41 17.07
C ASN A 24 2.72 2.49 17.12
N ASN A 25 1.50 3.02 17.02
CA ASN A 25 0.30 2.18 16.89
C ASN A 25 0.29 1.39 15.57
N PHE A 26 0.87 1.93 14.51
CA PHE A 26 0.86 1.30 13.19
C PHE A 26 2.23 0.83 12.75
N TRP A 27 3.29 1.58 13.04
CA TRP A 27 4.66 1.31 12.59
C TRP A 27 5.60 0.97 13.74
N ASN A 28 6.66 0.22 13.45
CA ASN A 28 7.75 0.03 14.39
C ASN A 28 8.74 1.21 14.24
N MET A 29 8.52 2.28 14.99
CA MET A 29 9.36 3.49 14.88
C MET A 29 10.77 3.27 15.43
N GLU A 30 10.96 2.34 16.36
CA GLU A 30 12.28 1.99 16.89
C GLU A 30 13.13 1.35 15.78
N TYR A 31 12.59 0.35 15.10
CA TYR A 31 13.23 -0.27 13.94
C TYR A 31 13.52 0.75 12.84
N MET A 32 12.55 1.60 12.50
CA MET A 32 12.77 2.64 11.48
C MET A 32 13.89 3.60 11.87
N THR A 33 13.94 4.02 13.14
CA THR A 33 14.99 4.91 13.66
C THR A 33 16.36 4.24 13.58
N GLU A 34 16.45 2.98 14.01
CA GLU A 34 17.68 2.20 13.97
C GLU A 34 18.18 2.02 12.53
N MET A 35 17.30 1.56 11.63
CA MET A 35 17.66 1.29 10.24
C MET A 35 18.04 2.56 9.49
N LEU A 36 17.34 3.68 9.71
CA LEU A 36 17.72 4.97 9.12
C LEU A 36 19.06 5.46 9.67
N ARG A 37 19.34 5.31 10.97
CA ARG A 37 20.64 5.67 11.55
C ARG A 37 21.78 4.85 10.94
N LEU A 38 21.55 3.56 10.67
CA LEU A 38 22.54 2.68 10.05
C LEU A 38 22.75 2.99 8.56
N LYS A 39 21.67 3.18 7.80
CA LYS A 39 21.73 3.39 6.34
C LYS A 39 22.03 4.83 5.93
N CYS A 40 21.68 5.80 6.77
CA CYS A 40 21.81 7.23 6.52
C CYS A 40 22.33 7.96 7.78
N PRO A 41 23.56 7.69 8.26
CA PRO A 41 24.09 8.24 9.51
C PRO A 41 24.17 9.78 9.54
N GLN A 42 24.19 10.43 8.37
CA GLN A 42 24.12 11.88 8.22
C GLN A 42 22.73 12.46 8.50
N LEU A 43 21.68 11.63 8.43
CA LEU A 43 20.31 12.04 8.70
C LEU A 43 20.03 12.01 10.20
N GLN A 44 19.93 13.19 10.81
CA GLN A 44 19.55 13.31 12.22
C GLN A 44 18.03 13.33 12.37
N LEU A 45 17.48 12.24 12.89
CA LEU A 45 16.05 12.13 13.14
C LEU A 45 15.65 12.89 14.41
N ARG A 46 14.54 13.61 14.33
CA ARG A 46 13.92 14.28 15.48
C ARG A 46 12.42 13.97 15.49
N PHE A 47 11.92 13.53 16.64
CA PHE A 47 10.51 13.15 16.84
C PHE A 47 9.74 14.13 17.73
N ASP A 48 10.38 15.25 18.07
CA ASP A 48 9.79 16.38 18.76
C ASP A 48 10.36 17.69 18.19
N MET A 49 9.65 18.77 18.51
CA MET A 49 9.96 20.13 18.07
C MET A 49 10.59 20.97 19.19
N LYS A 50 11.12 20.33 20.24
CA LYS A 50 11.66 21.03 21.41
C LYS A 50 12.90 21.84 21.00
N GLY A 51 12.92 23.11 21.40
CA GLY A 51 13.99 24.05 21.05
C GLY A 51 13.91 24.57 19.61
N ILE A 52 12.84 24.30 18.87
CA ILE A 52 12.57 24.88 17.55
C ILE A 52 11.43 25.89 17.66
N ASN A 53 11.80 27.17 17.65
CA ASN A 53 10.88 28.29 17.76
C ASN A 53 10.32 28.70 16.40
N SER A 54 11.15 28.60 15.34
CA SER A 54 10.76 28.95 13.97
C SER A 54 10.13 27.75 13.26
N ARG A 55 8.80 27.78 13.12
CA ARG A 55 8.02 26.70 12.49
C ARG A 55 7.28 27.26 11.29
N LEU A 56 7.67 26.82 10.11
CA LEU A 56 7.12 27.25 8.84
C LEU A 56 6.31 26.11 8.24
N THR A 57 5.38 26.45 7.35
CA THR A 57 4.65 25.47 6.54
C THR A 57 4.86 25.83 5.09
N ALA A 58 5.43 24.91 4.33
CA ALA A 58 5.57 25.06 2.90
C ALA A 58 4.20 24.91 2.22
N PRO A 59 4.00 25.53 1.04
CA PRO A 59 2.83 25.27 0.22
C PRO A 59 2.65 23.78 -0.06
N LYS A 60 1.43 23.27 0.11
CA LYS A 60 1.11 21.89 -0.25
C LYS A 60 1.13 21.74 -1.77
N ARG A 61 1.85 20.75 -2.28
CA ARG A 61 1.83 20.45 -3.71
C ARG A 61 0.48 19.81 -4.08
N HIS A 62 -0.21 20.39 -5.06
CA HIS A 62 -1.34 19.72 -5.71
C HIS A 62 -0.84 18.50 -6.49
N PHE A 63 -1.64 17.44 -6.71
CA PHE A 63 -1.13 16.22 -7.37
C PHE A 63 -0.75 16.43 -8.83
N ARG A 64 -1.39 17.41 -9.44
CA ARG A 64 -1.04 17.97 -10.75
C ARG A 64 0.05 19.05 -10.69
N GLY A 65 0.67 19.31 -9.54
CA GLY A 65 1.78 20.26 -9.44
C GLY A 65 3.09 19.64 -9.93
N ALA A 66 4.02 20.46 -10.42
CA ALA A 66 5.36 20.00 -10.80
C ALA A 66 6.04 19.29 -9.62
N ARG A 67 6.60 18.10 -9.86
CA ARG A 67 7.25 17.30 -8.81
C ARG A 67 8.54 17.98 -8.33
N TYR A 68 8.88 17.76 -7.06
CA TYR A 68 10.19 18.15 -6.59
C TYR A 68 11.27 17.19 -7.10
N GLN A 69 12.32 17.75 -7.68
CA GLN A 69 13.55 17.06 -8.05
C GLN A 69 14.72 17.68 -7.27
N LYS A 70 15.93 17.13 -7.47
CA LYS A 70 17.15 17.75 -6.97
C LYS A 70 17.23 19.20 -7.48
N GLY A 71 17.45 20.15 -6.56
CA GLY A 71 17.40 21.59 -6.85
C GLY A 71 16.07 22.21 -6.47
N THR A 72 14.97 21.78 -7.08
CA THR A 72 13.65 22.43 -6.88
C THR A 72 13.14 22.32 -5.44
N PHE A 73 13.49 21.26 -4.69
CA PHE A 73 13.16 21.18 -3.27
C PHE A 73 13.94 22.20 -2.43
N ARG A 74 15.21 22.45 -2.78
CA ARG A 74 16.03 23.47 -2.14
C ARG A 74 15.48 24.85 -2.46
N ASP A 75 15.11 25.10 -3.70
CA ASP A 75 14.54 26.37 -4.13
C ASP A 75 13.23 26.66 -3.39
N MET A 76 12.33 25.66 -3.30
CA MET A 76 11.12 25.77 -2.48
C MET A 76 11.45 26.09 -1.01
N THR A 77 12.43 25.41 -0.43
CA THR A 77 12.86 25.67 0.96
C THR A 77 13.36 27.10 1.13
N VAL A 78 14.19 27.58 0.20
CA VAL A 78 14.72 28.95 0.20
C VAL A 78 13.58 29.97 0.06
N SER A 79 12.63 29.74 -0.85
CA SER A 79 11.48 30.62 -1.02
C SER A 79 10.63 30.71 0.25
N VAL A 80 10.36 29.59 0.92
CA VAL A 80 9.61 29.58 2.19
C VAL A 80 10.33 30.36 3.29
N LEU A 81 11.66 30.29 3.35
CA LEU A 81 12.46 31.09 4.29
C LEU A 81 12.39 32.60 3.95
N GLN A 82 12.56 32.95 2.67
CA GLN A 82 12.51 34.33 2.18
C GLN A 82 11.14 34.99 2.41
N GLU A 83 10.05 34.29 2.16
CA GLU A 83 8.68 34.76 2.46
C GLU A 83 8.48 35.11 3.93
N LYS A 84 9.25 34.46 4.82
CA LYS A 84 9.24 34.70 6.26
C LYS A 84 10.38 35.60 6.74
N GLN A 85 11.10 36.21 5.80
CA GLN A 85 12.23 37.10 6.06
C GLN A 85 13.33 36.44 6.91
N ILE A 86 13.49 35.12 6.78
CA ILE A 86 14.57 34.36 7.41
C ILE A 86 15.68 34.18 6.39
N ASP A 87 16.87 34.71 6.67
CA ASP A 87 18.06 34.43 5.86
C ASP A 87 18.52 32.98 6.10
N LEU A 88 18.72 32.22 5.03
CA LEU A 88 19.27 30.86 5.10
C LEU A 88 20.61 30.83 5.85
N SER A 89 21.42 31.89 5.77
CA SER A 89 22.70 31.99 6.48
C SER A 89 22.54 32.02 8.00
N SER A 90 21.37 32.46 8.50
CA SER A 90 21.04 32.52 9.92
C SER A 90 20.55 31.20 10.51
N VAL A 91 20.25 30.21 9.67
CA VAL A 91 19.79 28.88 10.09
C VAL A 91 20.98 28.08 10.59
N SER A 92 20.94 27.67 11.85
CA SER A 92 22.05 26.99 12.51
C SER A 92 21.57 26.04 13.62
N LYS A 93 22.50 25.37 14.30
CA LYS A 93 22.15 24.52 15.46
C LYS A 93 21.54 25.32 16.61
N SER A 94 21.96 26.57 16.83
CA SER A 94 21.43 27.47 17.86
C SER A 94 20.17 28.21 17.42
N ASN A 95 19.95 28.34 16.10
CA ASN A 95 18.75 28.91 15.53
C ASN A 95 18.11 27.94 14.50
N PRO A 96 17.52 26.82 14.97
CA PRO A 96 16.93 25.84 14.07
C PRO A 96 15.60 26.33 13.51
N VAL A 97 15.35 26.02 12.24
CA VAL A 97 14.06 26.24 11.58
C VAL A 97 13.49 24.89 11.17
N ALA A 98 12.21 24.67 11.46
CA ALA A 98 11.48 23.53 10.93
C ALA A 98 10.51 23.99 9.84
N ILE A 99 10.53 23.28 8.71
CA ILE A 99 9.64 23.53 7.59
C ILE A 99 8.77 22.30 7.41
N GLY A 100 7.48 22.44 7.70
CA GLY A 100 6.47 21.43 7.41
C GLY A 100 6.31 21.32 5.91
N PHE A 101 6.62 20.15 5.35
CA PHE A 101 6.47 19.85 3.94
C PHE A 101 5.33 18.86 3.73
N GLY A 102 4.47 19.13 2.75
CA GLY A 102 3.34 18.27 2.40
C GLY A 102 3.31 18.03 0.90
N ASP A 103 3.40 16.77 0.53
CA ASP A 103 3.18 16.30 -0.83
C ASP A 103 1.96 15.38 -0.90
N THR A 104 1.44 15.21 -2.09
CA THR A 104 0.36 14.28 -2.41
C THR A 104 0.92 12.97 -2.91
N PHE A 105 0.32 11.89 -2.42
CA PHE A 105 0.62 10.53 -2.84
C PHE A 105 0.11 10.23 -4.26
N LEU A 106 -0.84 11.01 -4.78
CA LEU A 106 -1.41 10.84 -6.11
C LEU A 106 -0.44 11.36 -7.17
N ALA A 107 -0.37 10.68 -8.31
CA ALA A 107 0.40 11.11 -9.48
C ALA A 107 1.90 11.35 -9.26
N TRP A 108 2.45 10.93 -8.12
CA TRP A 108 3.89 10.82 -7.96
C TRP A 108 4.39 9.75 -8.93
N ASP A 109 5.51 9.96 -9.65
CA ASP A 109 6.07 8.97 -10.58
C ASP A 109 7.42 8.51 -10.09
N TYR A 110 7.41 7.41 -9.33
CA TYR A 110 8.63 6.83 -8.79
C TYR A 110 9.51 6.26 -9.93
N GLU A 111 9.00 5.89 -11.10
CA GLU A 111 9.84 5.45 -12.25
C GLU A 111 10.74 6.56 -12.82
N LYS A 112 10.20 7.78 -13.02
CA LYS A 112 10.93 8.86 -13.73
C LYS A 112 12.20 9.38 -13.07
N SER A 113 12.35 9.19 -11.76
CA SER A 113 13.47 9.78 -11.01
C SER A 113 14.79 9.00 -11.09
N GLY A 114 14.84 7.80 -11.67
CA GLY A 114 16.04 6.94 -11.62
C GLY A 114 16.43 6.43 -10.21
N GLU A 115 15.77 6.94 -9.16
CA GLU A 115 15.96 6.61 -7.74
C GLU A 115 15.48 5.19 -7.35
N LEU A 116 14.80 4.47 -8.24
CA LEU A 116 14.34 3.09 -8.00
C LEU A 116 15.48 2.07 -7.91
N THR A 117 16.70 2.40 -8.37
CA THR A 117 17.80 1.46 -8.46
C THR A 117 18.65 1.30 -7.19
N THR A 118 18.48 2.10 -6.12
CA THR A 118 19.24 1.89 -4.86
C THR A 118 18.51 2.34 -3.59
N ILE A 119 18.19 3.64 -3.42
CA ILE A 119 17.82 4.16 -2.09
C ILE A 119 16.36 3.89 -1.68
N ARG A 120 15.42 3.72 -2.62
CA ARG A 120 14.00 3.60 -2.27
C ARG A 120 13.60 2.26 -1.70
N LYS A 121 14.09 1.18 -2.30
CA LYS A 121 13.93 -0.16 -1.71
C LYS A 121 14.56 -0.19 -0.32
N GLU A 122 15.70 0.47 -0.14
CA GLU A 122 16.36 0.62 1.15
C GLU A 122 15.56 1.45 2.16
N LEU A 123 14.94 2.55 1.74
CA LEU A 123 14.04 3.38 2.58
C LEU A 123 12.76 2.62 2.93
N TYR A 124 12.16 1.93 1.96
CA TYR A 124 10.99 1.08 2.18
C TYR A 124 11.31 0.00 3.22
N ARG A 125 12.47 -0.65 3.12
CA ARG A 125 12.95 -1.62 4.13
C ARG A 125 13.13 -1.04 5.52
N THR A 126 13.25 0.28 5.69
CA THR A 126 13.29 0.88 7.03
C THR A 126 11.91 1.01 7.67
N ILE A 127 10.83 0.93 6.89
CA ILE A 127 9.47 1.08 7.38
C ILE A 127 8.85 -0.31 7.54
N THR A 128 8.68 -0.74 8.78
CA THR A 128 7.93 -1.95 9.10
C THR A 128 6.75 -1.63 10.00
N TYR A 129 5.71 -2.46 9.95
CA TYR A 129 4.54 -2.31 10.80
C TYR A 129 4.86 -2.70 12.25
N ASN A 130 3.99 -2.28 13.16
CA ASN A 130 4.07 -2.59 14.58
C ASN A 130 4.17 -4.11 14.80
N GLN A 131 5.14 -4.54 15.60
CA GLN A 131 5.45 -5.96 15.79
C GLN A 131 4.27 -6.74 16.38
N THR A 132 3.51 -6.18 17.32
CA THR A 132 2.34 -6.84 17.91
C THR A 132 1.28 -7.17 16.86
N LEU A 133 1.08 -6.29 15.86
CA LEU A 133 0.15 -6.56 14.75
C LEU A 133 0.68 -7.65 13.82
N LEU A 134 2.00 -7.67 13.57
CA LEU A 134 2.67 -8.72 12.80
C LEU A 134 2.64 -10.08 13.52
N ASP A 135 2.76 -10.09 14.83
CA ASP A 135 2.69 -11.31 15.66
C ASP A 135 1.29 -11.92 15.59
N ILE A 136 0.24 -11.11 15.68
CA ILE A 136 -1.15 -11.58 15.51
C ILE A 136 -1.36 -12.19 14.11
N SER A 137 -0.77 -11.57 13.08
CA SER A 137 -0.81 -12.13 11.73
C SER A 137 -0.08 -13.47 11.66
N SER A 138 1.05 -13.58 12.34
CA SER A 138 1.84 -14.82 12.43
C SER A 138 1.07 -15.92 13.15
N GLU A 139 0.31 -15.60 14.21
CA GLU A 139 -0.61 -16.52 14.87
C GLU A 139 -1.70 -17.03 13.90
N ILE A 140 -2.33 -16.15 13.13
CA ILE A 140 -3.36 -16.54 12.14
C ILE A 140 -2.75 -17.42 11.04
N LEU A 141 -1.53 -17.15 10.58
CA LEU A 141 -0.84 -17.97 9.59
C LEU A 141 -0.58 -19.42 10.06
N GLN A 142 -0.59 -19.69 11.37
CA GLN A 142 -0.47 -21.05 11.91
C GLN A 142 -1.76 -21.87 11.84
N ALA A 143 -2.87 -21.28 11.39
CA ALA A 143 -4.14 -21.97 11.24
C ALA A 143 -3.97 -23.26 10.41
N PRO A 144 -4.46 -24.43 10.87
CA PRO A 144 -4.28 -25.71 10.17
C PRO A 144 -4.69 -25.68 8.69
N GLN A 145 -5.70 -24.88 8.36
CA GLN A 145 -6.25 -24.70 7.02
C GLN A 145 -5.23 -24.08 6.06
N LEU A 146 -4.26 -23.29 6.55
CA LEU A 146 -3.28 -22.59 5.72
C LEU A 146 -1.95 -23.35 5.54
N ARG A 147 -1.75 -24.47 6.25
CA ARG A 147 -0.46 -25.18 6.33
C ARG A 147 0.09 -25.69 5.00
N ASN A 148 -0.79 -26.00 4.05
CA ASN A 148 -0.42 -26.52 2.73
C ASN A 148 -0.33 -25.43 1.66
N GLY A 149 -0.16 -24.18 2.10
CA GLY A 149 -0.16 -23.01 1.25
C GLY A 149 -1.56 -22.56 0.87
N PHE A 150 -1.66 -21.30 0.42
CA PHE A 150 -2.93 -20.67 0.08
C PHE A 150 -2.78 -19.58 -0.99
N ILE A 151 -3.91 -19.29 -1.64
CA ILE A 151 -4.06 -18.15 -2.54
C ILE A 151 -4.60 -16.98 -1.73
N GLY A 152 -3.83 -15.90 -1.63
CA GLY A 152 -4.25 -14.65 -1.03
C GLY A 152 -4.98 -13.78 -2.04
N VAL A 153 -6.22 -13.39 -1.73
CA VAL A 153 -7.04 -12.55 -2.60
C VAL A 153 -7.39 -11.25 -1.90
N HIS A 154 -6.99 -10.12 -2.48
CA HIS A 154 -7.58 -8.83 -2.13
C HIS A 154 -8.80 -8.57 -3.02
N PHE A 155 -9.98 -8.61 -2.42
CA PHE A 155 -11.25 -8.43 -3.12
C PHE A 155 -11.90 -7.11 -2.72
N ARG A 156 -12.11 -6.23 -3.72
CA ARG A 156 -12.74 -4.91 -3.53
C ARG A 156 -14.20 -5.00 -3.97
N ALA A 157 -15.09 -5.18 -3.01
CA ALA A 157 -16.54 -5.33 -3.21
C ALA A 157 -17.36 -4.25 -2.48
N GLU A 158 -16.71 -3.37 -1.75
CA GLU A 158 -17.33 -2.29 -0.99
C GLU A 158 -18.07 -1.31 -1.91
N ALA A 159 -19.17 -0.75 -1.42
CA ALA A 159 -20.01 0.16 -2.21
C ALA A 159 -19.30 1.46 -2.62
N ASP A 160 -18.21 1.82 -1.94
CA ASP A 160 -17.39 2.98 -2.29
C ASP A 160 -16.33 2.70 -3.36
N TRP A 161 -16.15 1.44 -3.77
CA TRP A 161 -15.21 1.09 -4.82
C TRP A 161 -15.66 1.61 -6.19
N PRO A 162 -14.88 2.49 -6.85
CA PRO A 162 -15.28 3.04 -8.15
C PRO A 162 -15.43 1.95 -9.22
N GLN A 163 -16.52 1.98 -9.98
CA GLN A 163 -16.73 0.99 -11.04
C GLN A 163 -15.66 1.03 -12.13
N SER A 164 -15.10 2.22 -12.40
CA SER A 164 -13.98 2.40 -13.33
C SER A 164 -12.69 1.70 -12.87
N PHE A 165 -12.58 1.34 -11.59
CA PHE A 165 -11.42 0.63 -11.04
C PHE A 165 -11.54 -0.90 -11.16
N GLY A 166 -12.58 -1.37 -11.86
CA GLY A 166 -12.86 -2.78 -12.12
C GLY A 166 -13.85 -3.36 -11.12
N LYS A 167 -14.99 -3.83 -11.64
CA LYS A 167 -16.14 -4.23 -10.83
C LYS A 167 -15.85 -5.52 -10.08
N ALA A 168 -16.50 -5.71 -8.92
CA ALA A 168 -16.38 -6.94 -8.13
C ALA A 168 -16.69 -8.21 -8.95
N LYS A 169 -17.66 -8.14 -9.88
CA LYS A 169 -17.97 -9.26 -10.78
C LYS A 169 -16.81 -9.61 -11.72
N ASP A 170 -16.07 -8.61 -12.18
CA ASP A 170 -14.96 -8.78 -13.12
C ASP A 170 -13.73 -9.30 -12.37
N GLN A 171 -13.48 -8.79 -11.16
CA GLN A 171 -12.48 -9.34 -10.22
C GLN A 171 -12.73 -10.83 -9.98
N LEU A 172 -13.95 -11.22 -9.55
CA LEU A 172 -14.28 -12.62 -9.28
C LEU A 172 -14.11 -13.51 -10.51
N ARG A 173 -14.58 -13.07 -11.69
CA ARG A 173 -14.42 -13.79 -12.95
C ARG A 173 -12.94 -14.03 -13.28
N LEU A 174 -12.13 -12.97 -13.25
CA LEU A 174 -10.71 -13.04 -13.58
C LEU A 174 -9.90 -13.85 -12.57
N TYR A 175 -10.23 -13.77 -11.28
CA TYR A 175 -9.58 -14.59 -10.26
C TYR A 175 -9.86 -16.08 -10.48
N ILE A 176 -11.10 -16.46 -10.82
CA ILE A 176 -11.45 -17.85 -11.17
C ILE A 176 -10.67 -18.30 -12.41
N GLU A 177 -10.64 -17.48 -13.47
CA GLU A 177 -9.90 -17.79 -14.70
C GLU A 177 -8.41 -18.02 -14.42
N GLU A 178 -7.81 -17.22 -13.53
CA GLU A 178 -6.42 -17.38 -13.12
C GLU A 178 -6.20 -18.67 -12.31
N MET A 179 -7.05 -18.95 -11.33
CA MET A 179 -6.96 -20.17 -10.52
C MET A 179 -7.09 -21.45 -11.38
N GLU A 180 -8.01 -21.45 -12.34
CA GLU A 180 -8.16 -22.55 -13.30
C GLU A 180 -6.98 -22.64 -14.29
N SER A 181 -6.42 -21.49 -14.70
CA SER A 181 -5.19 -21.44 -15.50
C SER A 181 -4.00 -22.03 -14.76
N LEU A 182 -3.82 -21.68 -13.48
CA LEU A 182 -2.77 -22.25 -12.63
C LEU A 182 -2.91 -23.78 -12.55
N LYS A 183 -4.11 -24.27 -12.22
CA LYS A 183 -4.43 -25.70 -12.15
C LYS A 183 -4.09 -26.47 -13.44
N ARG A 184 -4.27 -25.85 -14.62
CA ARG A 184 -3.91 -26.46 -15.91
C ARG A 184 -2.41 -26.47 -16.18
N LYS A 185 -1.70 -25.40 -15.83
CA LYS A 185 -0.25 -25.25 -16.12
C LYS A 185 0.62 -26.06 -15.18
N SER A 186 0.21 -26.13 -13.92
CA SER A 186 0.83 -26.94 -12.89
C SER A 186 -0.29 -27.44 -12.00
N PRO A 187 -0.53 -28.75 -11.89
CA PRO A 187 -1.48 -29.30 -10.93
C PRO A 187 -1.02 -28.94 -9.50
N THR A 188 -1.32 -27.73 -9.06
CA THR A 188 -1.07 -27.28 -7.70
C THR A 188 -2.23 -27.75 -6.83
N ASP A 189 -1.92 -28.24 -5.64
CA ASP A 189 -2.92 -28.57 -4.62
C ASP A 189 -3.38 -27.35 -3.82
N LEU A 190 -3.08 -26.12 -4.26
CA LEU A 190 -3.58 -24.88 -3.65
C LEU A 190 -5.09 -24.77 -3.86
N ARG A 191 -5.84 -25.32 -2.90
CA ARG A 191 -7.30 -25.25 -2.81
C ARG A 191 -7.80 -24.24 -1.80
N VAL A 192 -6.92 -23.76 -0.93
CA VAL A 192 -7.29 -22.85 0.14
C VAL A 192 -7.09 -21.41 -0.33
N ILE A 193 -8.10 -20.57 -0.07
CA ILE A 193 -8.11 -19.16 -0.41
C ILE A 193 -8.29 -18.36 0.87
N TYR A 194 -7.39 -17.43 1.13
CA TYR A 194 -7.60 -16.37 2.10
C TYR A 194 -8.10 -15.12 1.39
N VAL A 195 -9.31 -14.66 1.72
CA VAL A 195 -9.91 -13.45 1.13
C VAL A 195 -9.88 -12.29 2.12
N SER A 196 -9.26 -11.20 1.67
CA SER A 196 -9.30 -9.89 2.31
C SER A 196 -10.34 -9.01 1.64
N CYS A 197 -11.37 -8.59 2.37
CA CYS A 197 -12.47 -7.77 1.86
C CYS A 197 -13.20 -7.06 3.00
N GLY A 198 -13.53 -5.78 2.85
CA GLY A 198 -14.31 -5.01 3.83
C GLY A 198 -15.81 -5.30 3.82
N ASP A 199 -16.33 -5.97 2.77
CA ASP A 199 -17.75 -6.28 2.61
C ASP A 199 -18.06 -7.77 2.88
N GLN A 200 -18.79 -8.04 3.97
CA GLN A 200 -19.20 -9.40 4.37
C GLN A 200 -20.17 -10.05 3.36
N ALA A 201 -21.04 -9.27 2.72
CA ALA A 201 -21.93 -9.81 1.69
C ALA A 201 -21.14 -10.22 0.43
N GLY A 202 -20.14 -9.41 0.07
CA GLY A 202 -19.12 -9.69 -0.93
C GLY A 202 -18.38 -11.00 -0.64
N ILE A 203 -17.85 -11.17 0.57
CA ILE A 203 -17.18 -12.41 1.02
C ILE A 203 -18.11 -13.62 0.86
N LYS A 204 -19.36 -13.53 1.32
CA LYS A 204 -20.32 -14.64 1.23
C LYS A 204 -20.57 -15.07 -0.23
N LYS A 205 -20.74 -14.11 -1.14
CA LYS A 205 -20.91 -14.38 -2.58
C LYS A 205 -19.65 -15.00 -3.18
N PHE A 206 -18.48 -14.46 -2.84
CA PHE A 206 -17.17 -14.93 -3.28
C PHE A 206 -16.94 -16.39 -2.85
N ARG A 207 -17.13 -16.69 -1.56
CA ARG A 207 -17.07 -18.05 -0.98
C ARG A 207 -18.05 -18.99 -1.64
N SER A 208 -19.32 -18.61 -1.79
CA SER A 208 -20.33 -19.47 -2.41
C SER A 208 -19.96 -19.88 -3.84
N ARG A 209 -19.35 -18.97 -4.61
CA ARG A 209 -18.94 -19.26 -5.99
C ARG A 209 -17.76 -20.21 -6.05
N LEU A 210 -16.73 -19.98 -5.22
CA LEU A 210 -15.49 -20.75 -5.24
C LEU A 210 -15.61 -22.12 -4.56
N ASN A 211 -16.46 -22.25 -3.53
CA ASN A 211 -16.76 -23.56 -2.94
C ASN A 211 -17.36 -24.54 -3.96
N LYS A 212 -18.19 -24.04 -4.91
CA LYS A 212 -18.74 -24.88 -6.00
C LYS A 212 -17.67 -25.37 -6.99
N LEU A 213 -16.49 -24.75 -6.98
CA LEU A 213 -15.34 -25.13 -7.81
C LEU A 213 -14.32 -25.96 -7.02
N GLY A 214 -14.64 -26.32 -5.76
CA GLY A 214 -13.77 -27.13 -4.90
C GLY A 214 -12.67 -26.35 -4.19
N TYR A 215 -12.80 -25.02 -4.08
CA TYR A 215 -11.92 -24.20 -3.23
C TYR A 215 -12.50 -24.03 -1.84
N GLU A 216 -11.64 -23.93 -0.84
CA GLU A 216 -12.00 -23.62 0.54
C GLU A 216 -11.66 -22.15 0.83
N VAL A 217 -12.67 -21.31 1.03
CA VAL A 217 -12.48 -19.86 1.21
C VAL A 217 -12.61 -19.45 2.68
N HIS A 218 -11.52 -18.93 3.22
CA HIS A 218 -11.41 -18.37 4.55
C HIS A 218 -11.23 -16.86 4.51
N ASP A 219 -11.76 -16.18 5.52
CA ASP A 219 -11.42 -14.80 5.87
C ASP A 219 -10.85 -14.78 7.30
N LYS A 220 -10.35 -13.62 7.74
CA LYS A 220 -9.76 -13.48 9.08
C LYS A 220 -10.68 -13.99 10.20
N LEU A 221 -11.97 -13.70 10.13
CA LEU A 221 -12.92 -14.09 11.19
C LEU A 221 -13.18 -15.60 11.15
N SER A 222 -13.25 -16.21 9.96
CA SER A 222 -13.46 -17.65 9.84
C SER A 222 -12.26 -18.45 10.35
N LEU A 223 -11.04 -17.96 10.19
CA LEU A 223 -9.84 -18.60 10.73
C LEU A 223 -9.74 -18.48 12.25
N LEU A 224 -10.19 -17.35 12.80
CA LEU A 224 -10.15 -17.06 14.24
C LEU A 224 -11.35 -17.62 15.01
N SER A 225 -12.33 -18.26 14.35
CA SER A 225 -13.56 -18.70 15.01
C SER A 225 -13.33 -19.72 16.13
N GLN A 226 -12.20 -20.45 16.09
CA GLN A 226 -11.79 -21.42 17.12
C GLN A 226 -10.77 -20.85 18.12
N ASP A 227 -10.38 -19.59 17.98
CA ASP A 227 -9.54 -18.84 18.93
C ASP A 227 -10.29 -17.57 19.39
N PRO A 228 -11.24 -17.71 20.34
CA PRO A 228 -12.06 -16.59 20.79
C PRO A 228 -11.24 -15.47 21.44
N LYS A 229 -10.05 -15.78 21.99
CA LYS A 229 -9.19 -14.78 22.62
C LYS A 229 -8.58 -13.86 21.56
N THR A 230 -8.02 -14.43 20.49
CA THR A 230 -7.42 -13.65 19.40
C THR A 230 -8.49 -12.98 18.55
N LEU A 231 -9.63 -13.65 18.34
CA LEU A 231 -10.81 -13.05 17.71
C LEU A 231 -11.23 -11.76 18.43
N ALA A 232 -11.42 -11.82 19.75
CA ALA A 232 -11.82 -10.66 20.54
C ALA A 232 -10.77 -9.52 20.48
N LYS A 233 -9.47 -9.84 20.44
CA LYS A 233 -8.43 -8.82 20.24
C LYS A 233 -8.60 -8.13 18.88
N VAL A 234 -8.75 -8.90 17.81
CA VAL A 234 -8.88 -8.41 16.44
C VAL A 234 -10.16 -7.61 16.24
N GLU A 235 -11.26 -8.00 16.87
CA GLU A 235 -12.54 -7.28 16.79
C GLU A 235 -12.49 -5.91 17.47
N ASN A 236 -11.67 -5.77 18.51
CA ASN A 236 -11.48 -4.50 19.24
C ASN A 236 -10.46 -3.55 18.59
N MET A 237 -9.81 -3.97 17.50
CA MET A 237 -8.84 -3.14 16.78
C MET A 237 -9.50 -2.08 15.90
N MET A 238 -8.78 -0.98 15.71
CA MET A 238 -9.12 0.03 14.69
C MET A 238 -9.14 -0.60 13.29
N PHE A 239 -9.88 0.03 12.38
CA PHE A 239 -9.93 -0.39 10.98
C PHE A 239 -8.53 -0.56 10.35
N ASP A 240 -7.63 0.40 10.57
CA ASP A 240 -6.28 0.38 9.98
C ASP A 240 -5.35 -0.67 10.60
N GLU A 241 -5.50 -0.96 11.91
CA GLU A 241 -4.78 -2.06 12.58
C GLU A 241 -5.19 -3.42 11.99
N ARG A 242 -6.50 -3.60 11.76
CA ARG A 242 -7.02 -4.79 11.09
C ARG A 242 -6.51 -4.92 9.66
N ALA A 243 -6.35 -3.81 8.93
CA ALA A 243 -5.82 -3.80 7.57
C ALA A 243 -4.32 -4.18 7.51
N ILE A 244 -3.54 -3.84 8.54
CA ILE A 244 -2.13 -4.27 8.67
C ILE A 244 -2.05 -5.80 8.80
N ILE A 245 -2.97 -6.40 9.55
CA ILE A 245 -3.04 -7.87 9.66
C ILE A 245 -3.32 -8.49 8.29
N GLU A 246 -4.33 -7.97 7.59
CA GLU A 246 -4.68 -8.43 6.24
C GLU A 246 -3.52 -8.28 5.25
N TYR A 247 -2.78 -7.17 5.32
CA TYR A 247 -1.59 -6.93 4.51
C TYR A 247 -0.55 -8.05 4.73
N GLN A 248 -0.23 -8.36 5.99
CA GLN A 248 0.75 -9.40 6.31
C GLN A 248 0.27 -10.79 5.87
N MET A 249 -1.02 -11.10 6.04
CA MET A 249 -1.59 -12.36 5.53
C MET A 249 -1.41 -12.50 4.03
N LEU A 250 -1.72 -11.46 3.25
CA LEU A 250 -1.60 -11.48 1.80
C LEU A 250 -0.14 -11.49 1.31
N LEU A 251 0.80 -10.88 2.05
CA LEU A 251 2.23 -10.99 1.77
C LEU A 251 2.74 -12.43 1.87
N ASN A 252 2.20 -13.23 2.79
CA ASN A 252 2.65 -14.60 3.06
C ASN A 252 1.94 -15.66 2.19
N ALA A 253 1.03 -15.25 1.31
CA ALA A 253 0.40 -16.17 0.38
C ALA A 253 1.39 -16.76 -0.65
N ASP A 254 1.20 -18.02 -1.03
CA ASP A 254 1.97 -18.64 -2.12
C ASP A 254 1.70 -17.94 -3.45
N MET A 255 0.43 -17.58 -3.67
CA MET A 255 -0.03 -16.81 -4.82
C MET A 255 -0.88 -15.63 -4.34
N PHE A 256 -0.61 -14.42 -4.84
CA PHE A 256 -1.39 -13.22 -4.54
C PHE A 256 -2.17 -12.72 -5.76
N LEU A 257 -3.46 -12.42 -5.56
CA LEU A 257 -4.36 -11.81 -6.55
C LEU A 257 -5.00 -10.53 -5.97
N GLY A 258 -5.02 -9.43 -6.74
CA GLY A 258 -5.70 -8.20 -6.31
C GLY A 258 -5.95 -7.20 -7.45
N PRO A 259 -6.71 -6.11 -7.27
CA PRO A 259 -6.85 -5.07 -8.30
C PRO A 259 -5.69 -4.06 -8.23
N VAL A 260 -5.11 -3.68 -9.39
CA VAL A 260 -3.99 -2.69 -9.46
C VAL A 260 -4.40 -1.30 -8.95
N MET A 261 -5.69 -0.98 -9.04
CA MET A 261 -6.25 0.30 -8.61
C MET A 261 -6.33 0.45 -7.08
N SER A 262 -6.00 -0.60 -6.33
CA SER A 262 -5.97 -0.58 -4.88
C SER A 262 -4.56 -0.35 -4.37
N SER A 263 -4.36 0.69 -3.55
CA SER A 263 -3.07 0.98 -2.92
C SER A 263 -2.51 -0.19 -2.13
N MET A 264 -3.37 -0.92 -1.41
CA MET A 264 -2.97 -2.10 -0.66
C MET A 264 -2.50 -3.22 -1.59
N SER A 265 -3.18 -3.47 -2.71
CA SER A 265 -2.75 -4.50 -3.67
C SER A 265 -1.42 -4.16 -4.32
N SER A 266 -1.24 -2.90 -4.73
CA SER A 266 0.00 -2.43 -5.34
C SER A 266 1.16 -2.47 -4.34
N LEU A 267 0.91 -2.11 -3.07
CA LEU A 267 1.88 -2.23 -1.99
C LEU A 267 2.29 -3.70 -1.77
N ILE A 268 1.34 -4.63 -1.69
CA ILE A 268 1.63 -6.07 -1.55
C ILE A 268 2.47 -6.58 -2.72
N ALA A 269 2.09 -6.23 -3.95
CA ALA A 269 2.82 -6.65 -5.15
C ALA A 269 4.24 -6.06 -5.18
N PHE A 270 4.40 -4.79 -4.79
CA PHE A 270 5.70 -4.14 -4.66
C PHE A 270 6.58 -4.85 -3.63
N THR A 271 6.08 -5.09 -2.43
CA THR A 271 6.83 -5.76 -1.35
C THR A 271 7.26 -7.17 -1.75
N ARG A 272 6.38 -7.95 -2.38
CA ARG A 272 6.71 -9.30 -2.87
C ARG A 272 7.75 -9.30 -4.01
N ALA A 273 7.96 -8.16 -4.66
CA ALA A 273 8.92 -7.98 -5.73
C ALA A 273 10.22 -7.28 -5.29
N LEU A 274 10.33 -6.90 -4.01
CA LEU A 274 11.40 -6.02 -3.52
C LEU A 274 12.80 -6.56 -3.82
N ASP A 275 13.00 -7.87 -3.67
CA ASP A 275 14.29 -8.54 -3.87
C ASP A 275 14.51 -9.04 -5.31
N LYS A 276 13.55 -8.82 -6.21
CA LYS A 276 13.69 -9.22 -7.62
C LYS A 276 14.67 -8.27 -8.34
N PRO A 277 15.49 -8.82 -9.27
CA PRO A 277 16.48 -8.03 -10.01
C PRO A 277 15.82 -7.08 -11.02
N ASP A 278 14.68 -7.47 -11.57
CA ASP A 278 13.92 -6.68 -12.54
C ASP A 278 12.91 -5.76 -11.85
N ASP A 279 12.58 -4.65 -12.49
CA ASP A 279 11.44 -3.83 -12.08
C ASP A 279 10.13 -4.55 -12.42
N PHE A 280 9.45 -5.02 -11.38
CA PHE A 280 8.30 -5.90 -11.51
C PHE A 280 7.12 -5.24 -12.23
N PHE A 281 6.86 -3.96 -11.98
CA PHE A 281 5.69 -3.28 -12.56
C PHE A 281 5.84 -3.08 -14.07
N PRO A 282 6.92 -2.45 -14.59
CA PRO A 282 7.16 -2.33 -16.03
C PRO A 282 7.17 -3.69 -16.74
N LYS A 283 7.80 -4.71 -16.14
CA LYS A 283 7.99 -6.01 -16.79
C LYS A 283 6.73 -6.88 -16.78
N TYR A 284 6.05 -6.98 -15.65
CA TYR A 284 4.99 -7.98 -15.45
C TYR A 284 3.59 -7.37 -15.36
N ILE A 285 3.42 -6.13 -14.90
CA ILE A 285 2.11 -5.49 -14.72
C ILE A 285 1.75 -4.59 -15.90
N PHE A 286 2.69 -3.79 -16.37
CA PHE A 286 2.50 -2.77 -17.40
C PHE A 286 3.06 -3.07 -18.82
N PRO A 287 3.41 -4.33 -19.20
CA PRO A 287 3.96 -4.55 -20.53
C PRO A 287 2.94 -4.24 -21.62
N GLY A 288 3.37 -3.52 -22.65
CA GLY A 288 2.51 -3.11 -23.78
C GLY A 288 1.42 -2.09 -23.40
N SER A 289 1.53 -1.46 -22.23
CA SER A 289 0.69 -0.31 -21.88
C SER A 289 1.39 1.00 -22.26
N LYS A 290 0.60 2.03 -22.53
CA LYS A 290 1.09 3.40 -22.73
C LYS A 290 0.38 4.35 -21.78
N LYS A 291 1.11 5.39 -21.36
CA LYS A 291 0.50 6.54 -20.69
C LYS A 291 -0.02 7.47 -21.76
N GLU A 292 -1.32 7.71 -21.75
CA GLU A 292 -1.94 8.73 -22.58
C GLU A 292 -1.96 10.04 -21.81
N VAL A 293 -1.41 11.06 -22.47
CA VAL A 293 -1.65 12.44 -22.07
C VAL A 293 -3.09 12.73 -22.45
N GLY A 294 -4.00 12.69 -21.47
CA GLY A 294 -5.37 13.14 -21.66
C GLY A 294 -5.41 14.63 -22.02
N GLU A 295 -6.60 15.16 -22.32
CA GLU A 295 -6.82 16.59 -22.55
C GLU A 295 -6.30 17.47 -21.40
N ASP A 296 -6.15 16.90 -20.21
CA ASP A 296 -5.63 17.56 -19.04
C ASP A 296 -4.09 17.70 -19.01
N GLY A 297 -3.35 17.03 -19.91
CA GLY A 297 -1.90 17.18 -20.03
C GLY A 297 -1.06 16.32 -19.07
N TRP A 298 -1.68 15.51 -18.19
CA TRP A 298 -0.97 14.94 -17.03
C TRP A 298 -0.44 13.51 -17.21
N GLY A 299 -0.80 12.81 -18.28
CA GLY A 299 -0.31 11.45 -18.52
C GLY A 299 -0.77 10.43 -17.48
N LEU A 300 -1.87 10.72 -16.77
CA LEU A 300 -2.41 9.86 -15.71
C LEU A 300 -3.24 8.71 -16.27
N ARG A 301 -3.66 8.75 -17.52
CA ARG A 301 -4.43 7.67 -18.09
C ARG A 301 -3.48 6.58 -18.58
N ARG A 302 -3.58 5.38 -18.02
CA ARG A 302 -2.93 4.20 -18.59
C ARG A 302 -3.92 3.46 -19.47
N VAL A 303 -3.47 3.14 -20.67
CA VAL A 303 -4.21 2.28 -21.58
C VAL A 303 -3.38 1.08 -22.00
N TYR A 304 -4.06 -0.02 -22.19
CA TYR A 304 -3.55 -1.25 -22.73
C TYR A 304 -4.22 -1.48 -24.09
N GLU A 305 -3.46 -2.01 -25.04
CA GLU A 305 -3.96 -2.28 -26.39
C GLU A 305 -4.97 -3.44 -26.44
N GLN A 306 -4.95 -4.34 -25.45
CA GLN A 306 -5.89 -5.45 -25.37
C GLN A 306 -7.23 -5.06 -24.73
N GLU A 307 -8.23 -5.92 -24.88
CA GLU A 307 -9.51 -5.82 -24.18
C GLU A 307 -9.31 -5.95 -22.65
N MET A 308 -9.88 -5.01 -21.89
CA MET A 308 -9.77 -4.91 -20.43
C MET A 308 -11.11 -5.23 -19.75
N PRO A 309 -11.13 -5.67 -18.47
CA PRO A 309 -9.97 -5.93 -17.60
C PRO A 309 -9.33 -7.30 -17.84
N LEU A 310 -8.05 -7.43 -17.44
CA LEU A 310 -7.31 -8.69 -17.47
C LEU A 310 -6.35 -8.83 -16.26
N MET A 311 -5.85 -10.04 -16.02
CA MET A 311 -4.80 -10.29 -15.02
C MET A 311 -3.40 -10.13 -15.63
N ARG A 312 -2.52 -9.40 -14.95
CA ARG A 312 -1.09 -9.26 -15.27
C ARG A 312 -0.23 -9.59 -14.06
N GLY A 313 0.98 -10.06 -14.27
CA GLY A 313 1.90 -10.42 -13.19
C GLY A 313 2.72 -11.66 -13.51
N ASP A 314 3.38 -12.19 -12.49
CA ASP A 314 4.23 -13.37 -12.60
C ASP A 314 3.54 -14.61 -11.99
N GLU A 315 4.34 -15.62 -11.62
CA GLU A 315 3.86 -16.86 -11.01
C GLU A 315 3.47 -16.74 -9.54
N LYS A 316 3.82 -15.64 -8.85
CA LYS A 316 3.57 -15.43 -7.42
C LYS A 316 2.63 -14.27 -7.12
N SER A 317 2.50 -13.31 -8.03
CA SER A 317 1.71 -12.10 -7.83
C SER A 317 1.07 -11.64 -9.13
N ARG A 318 -0.26 -11.52 -9.13
CA ARG A 318 -1.02 -11.00 -10.27
C ARG A 318 -2.01 -9.93 -9.85
N LEU A 319 -2.09 -8.88 -10.65
CA LEU A 319 -3.03 -7.80 -10.48
C LEU A 319 -4.02 -7.74 -11.65
N MET A 320 -5.29 -7.50 -11.33
CA MET A 320 -6.28 -7.11 -12.32
C MET A 320 -5.98 -5.67 -12.75
N VAL A 321 -5.72 -5.48 -14.04
CA VAL A 321 -5.50 -4.17 -14.65
C VAL A 321 -6.72 -3.72 -15.44
N VAL A 322 -6.90 -2.40 -15.52
CA VAL A 322 -7.98 -1.71 -16.23
C VAL A 322 -7.41 -0.56 -17.05
N ASN A 323 -8.14 -0.15 -18.09
CA ASN A 323 -7.92 1.15 -18.72
C ASN A 323 -8.51 2.24 -17.82
N GLY A 324 -7.78 3.34 -17.63
CA GLY A 324 -8.29 4.47 -16.86
C GLY A 324 -7.21 5.26 -16.14
N ASP A 325 -7.64 6.01 -15.13
CA ASP A 325 -6.75 6.85 -14.34
C ASP A 325 -5.82 5.96 -13.51
N ASP A 326 -4.55 5.98 -13.87
CA ASP A 326 -3.44 5.38 -13.15
C ASP A 326 -3.00 6.30 -12.01
N ILE A 327 -3.91 6.46 -11.05
CA ILE A 327 -3.68 7.26 -9.84
C ILE A 327 -2.74 6.59 -8.84
N MET A 328 -2.57 5.26 -8.97
CA MET A 328 -1.79 4.40 -8.06
C MET A 328 -0.43 4.01 -8.61
N ASN A 329 -0.05 4.62 -9.73
CA ASN A 329 1.11 4.29 -10.56
C ASN A 329 2.39 4.09 -9.73
N TYR A 330 2.50 4.76 -8.58
CA TYR A 330 3.67 4.71 -7.73
C TYR A 330 3.30 4.97 -6.27
N PHE A 331 2.78 3.97 -5.57
CA PHE A 331 2.78 3.98 -4.10
C PHE A 331 4.16 3.48 -3.63
N PRO A 332 4.78 4.11 -2.60
CA PRO A 332 6.18 3.86 -2.22
C PRO A 332 6.44 2.51 -1.56
#